data_AF-A0A9E4C543-F1
#
_entry.id   AF-A0A9E4C543-F1
#
_cell.length_a   1.000
_cell.length_b   1.000
_cell.length_c   1.000
_cell.angle_alpha   90.00
_cell.angle_beta   90.00
_cell.angle_gamma   90.00
#
_symmetry.space_group_name_H-M   'P 1'
#
loop_
_entity.id
_entity.type
_entity.pdbx_description
1 polymer ?
#
loop_
_entity_poly.entity_id
_entity_poly.type
_entity_poly.pdbx_seq_one_letter_code
_entity_poly.pdbx_strand_id
1 'polypeptide(L)'
;EAWEVVKALDLDHPVWRNPNPTMGGIPTLKAAYAEGVQSDYIDLDQLAIAGANGLGWPGHPAVTQIQRHIADAVNMALTGSLTPKEALDFAAEEVNEVLSDY
;
A
#
# COMPACT_ATOMS: atom_id res chain seq x y z
N GLU A 1 24.74 1.96 -9.34
CA GLU A 1 23.73 2.44 -8.39
C GLU A 1 22.34 2.57 -9.01
N ALA A 2 22.10 3.40 -10.04
CA ALA A 2 20.78 3.45 -10.71
C ALA A 2 20.30 2.11 -11.30
N TRP A 3 21.21 1.26 -11.78
CA TRP A 3 20.88 -0.08 -12.26
C TRP A 3 20.41 -1.05 -11.15
N GLU A 4 20.84 -0.83 -9.90
CA GLU A 4 20.35 -1.61 -8.76
C GLU A 4 18.90 -1.23 -8.40
N VAL A 5 18.50 0.03 -8.62
CA VAL A 5 17.09 0.46 -8.52
C VAL A 5 16.24 -0.25 -9.57
N VAL A 6 16.75 -0.44 -10.80
CA VAL A 6 16.05 -1.18 -11.85
C VAL A 6 15.91 -2.66 -11.51
N LYS A 7 16.92 -3.29 -10.91
CA LYS A 7 16.80 -4.68 -10.39
C LYS A 7 15.80 -4.78 -9.24
N ALA A 8 15.67 -3.73 -8.43
CA ALA A 8 14.61 -3.60 -7.43
C ALA A 8 13.24 -3.28 -8.05
N LEU A 9 13.13 -3.16 -9.36
CA LEU A 9 11.85 -3.10 -10.09
C LEU A 9 11.64 -4.33 -10.98
N ASP A 10 12.67 -5.16 -11.17
CA ASP A 10 12.59 -6.46 -11.83
C ASP A 10 11.93 -7.48 -10.90
N LEU A 11 10.64 -7.73 -11.14
CA LEU A 11 9.80 -8.62 -10.34
C LEU A 11 10.28 -10.08 -10.37
N ASP A 12 11.06 -10.47 -11.38
CA ASP A 12 11.61 -11.83 -11.52
C ASP A 12 12.94 -12.01 -10.78
N HIS A 13 13.52 -10.92 -10.25
CA HIS A 13 14.78 -10.98 -9.53
C HIS A 13 14.66 -11.86 -8.26
N PRO A 14 15.60 -12.80 -8.00
CA PRO A 14 15.52 -13.74 -6.87
C PRO A 14 15.43 -13.10 -5.49
N VAL A 15 15.86 -11.84 -5.34
CA VAL A 15 15.78 -11.09 -4.08
C VAL A 15 14.36 -11.02 -3.51
N TRP A 16 13.34 -11.02 -4.38
CA TRP A 16 11.93 -10.98 -3.97
C TRP A 16 11.42 -12.29 -3.36
N ARG A 17 12.18 -13.37 -3.51
CA ARG A 17 11.89 -14.68 -2.92
C ARG A 17 12.63 -14.90 -1.60
N ASN A 18 13.35 -13.90 -1.10
CA ASN A 18 14.07 -13.98 0.17
C ASN A 18 13.76 -12.74 1.02
N PRO A 19 12.55 -12.69 1.62
CA PRO A 19 12.14 -11.52 2.37
C PRO A 19 13.04 -11.31 3.59
N ASN A 20 13.46 -10.06 3.84
CA ASN A 20 14.27 -9.74 5.00
C ASN A 20 13.38 -9.37 6.21
N PRO A 21 13.24 -10.24 7.22
CA PRO A 21 12.37 -9.98 8.38
C PRO A 21 12.89 -8.84 9.26
N THR A 22 14.18 -8.51 9.22
CA THR A 22 14.77 -7.46 10.08
C THR A 22 14.44 -6.06 9.60
N MET A 23 13.95 -5.90 8.37
CA MET A 23 13.52 -4.60 7.85
C MET A 23 12.13 -4.20 8.35
N GLY A 24 11.43 -5.06 9.10
CA GLY A 24 10.10 -4.79 9.64
C GLY A 24 9.01 -4.61 8.58
N GLY A 25 9.34 -4.77 7.31
CA GLY A 25 8.44 -4.66 6.17
C GLY A 25 7.91 -6.02 5.75
N ILE A 26 6.63 -6.06 5.38
CA ILE A 26 5.99 -7.20 4.73
C ILE A 26 6.19 -7.03 3.21
N PRO A 27 6.60 -8.05 2.45
CA PRO A 27 6.83 -7.90 1.02
C PRO A 27 5.49 -7.68 0.33
N THR A 28 5.43 -6.69 -0.54
CA THR A 28 4.22 -6.35 -1.31
C THR A 28 4.05 -7.22 -2.56
N LEU A 29 5.07 -8.03 -2.91
CA LEU A 29 5.07 -8.88 -4.09
C LEU A 29 4.61 -10.30 -3.76
N LYS A 30 3.66 -10.82 -4.56
CA LYS A 30 3.15 -12.20 -4.42
C LYS A 30 4.24 -13.27 -4.50
N ALA A 31 5.31 -13.01 -5.25
CA ALA A 31 6.45 -13.91 -5.39
C ALA A 31 7.10 -14.26 -4.04
N ALA A 32 7.00 -13.37 -3.04
CA ALA A 32 7.51 -13.60 -1.69
C ALA A 32 6.71 -14.62 -0.87
N TYR A 33 5.56 -15.06 -1.38
CA TYR A 33 4.64 -16.01 -0.73
C TYR A 33 4.43 -17.29 -1.55
N ALA A 34 5.23 -17.50 -2.60
CA ALA A 34 5.11 -18.69 -3.44
C ALA A 34 5.52 -19.96 -2.69
N GLU A 35 4.98 -21.11 -3.11
CA GLU A 35 5.39 -22.41 -2.58
C GLU A 35 6.92 -22.60 -2.69
N GLY A 36 7.56 -23.00 -1.59
CA GLY A 36 9.01 -23.16 -1.51
C GLY A 36 9.79 -21.88 -1.15
N VAL A 37 9.13 -20.73 -1.02
CA VAL A 37 9.70 -19.52 -0.41
C VAL A 37 9.49 -19.60 1.10
N GLN A 38 10.53 -19.94 1.85
CA GLN A 38 10.48 -19.89 3.31
C GLN A 38 10.41 -18.42 3.75
N SER A 39 9.26 -18.04 4.29
CA SER A 39 9.08 -16.75 4.93
C SER A 39 9.69 -16.81 6.33
N ASP A 40 10.77 -16.06 6.55
CA ASP A 40 11.36 -15.89 7.90
C ASP A 40 10.47 -15.03 8.85
N TYR A 41 9.27 -14.60 8.42
CA TYR A 41 8.27 -13.94 9.29
C TYR A 41 7.61 -14.90 10.31
N ILE A 42 8.38 -15.85 10.85
CA ILE A 42 7.98 -16.92 11.76
C ILE A 42 6.97 -16.39 12.81
N ASP A 43 5.88 -17.14 12.99
CA ASP A 43 4.69 -16.89 13.85
C ASP A 43 3.62 -15.91 13.34
N LEU A 44 3.66 -15.47 12.08
CA LEU A 44 2.67 -14.55 11.50
C LEU A 44 1.93 -15.13 10.28
N ASP A 45 1.50 -16.40 10.34
CA ASP A 45 0.79 -17.08 9.25
C ASP A 45 -0.39 -16.27 8.68
N GLN A 46 -1.17 -15.62 9.56
CA GLN A 46 -2.29 -14.76 9.15
C GLN A 46 -1.85 -13.55 8.34
N LEU A 47 -0.70 -12.96 8.68
CA LEU A 47 -0.13 -11.82 7.99
C LEU A 47 0.43 -12.22 6.62
N ALA A 48 1.05 -13.40 6.54
CA ALA A 48 1.53 -13.96 5.28
C ALA A 48 0.38 -14.26 4.31
N ILE A 49 -0.71 -14.84 4.81
CA ILE A 49 -1.94 -15.08 4.03
C ILE A 49 -2.54 -13.75 3.56
N ALA A 50 -2.62 -12.75 4.44
CA ALA A 50 -3.14 -11.42 4.07
C ALA A 50 -2.26 -10.72 3.03
N GLY A 51 -0.94 -10.78 3.18
CA GLY A 51 0.03 -10.21 2.24
C GLY A 51 -0.04 -10.86 0.86
N ALA A 52 -0.15 -12.18 0.78
CA ALA A 52 -0.29 -12.92 -0.47
C ALA A 52 -1.55 -12.54 -1.27
N ASN A 53 -2.61 -12.14 -0.55
CA ASN A 53 -3.89 -11.71 -1.12
C ASN A 53 -4.05 -10.18 -1.18
N GLY A 54 -3.03 -9.42 -0.75
CA GLY A 54 -3.06 -7.97 -0.77
C GLY A 54 -3.23 -7.44 -2.20
N LEU A 55 -4.09 -6.44 -2.35
CA LEU A 55 -4.12 -5.62 -3.55
C LEU A 55 -3.08 -4.51 -3.40
N GLY A 56 -2.29 -4.30 -4.44
CA GLY A 56 -1.35 -3.18 -4.47
C GLY A 56 -2.10 -1.86 -4.32
N TRP A 57 -1.54 -0.95 -3.52
CA TRP A 57 -2.05 0.41 -3.45
C TRP A 57 -1.87 1.11 -4.80
N PRO A 58 -2.85 1.88 -5.31
CA PRO A 58 -2.73 2.53 -6.61
C PRO A 58 -1.53 3.50 -6.65
N GLY A 59 -0.63 3.29 -7.60
CA GLY A 59 0.50 4.18 -7.89
C GLY A 59 0.11 5.37 -8.77
N HIS A 60 -0.90 6.14 -8.35
CA HIS A 60 -1.35 7.33 -9.09
C HIS A 60 -0.42 8.53 -8.83
N PRO A 61 -0.09 9.39 -9.83
CA PRO A 61 0.73 10.58 -9.60
C PRO A 61 0.20 11.50 -8.47
N ALA A 62 -1.12 11.60 -8.35
CA ALA A 62 -1.79 12.38 -7.30
C ALA A 62 -1.97 11.63 -5.96
N VAL A 63 -1.40 10.43 -5.77
CA VAL A 63 -1.71 9.57 -4.60
C VAL A 63 -1.48 10.27 -3.26
N THR A 64 -0.48 11.14 -3.15
CA THR A 64 -0.20 11.91 -1.94
C THR A 64 -1.31 12.90 -1.60
N GLN A 65 -1.91 13.55 -2.60
CA GLN A 65 -3.05 14.46 -2.40
C GLN A 65 -4.30 13.66 -2.02
N ILE A 66 -4.56 12.53 -2.69
CA ILE A 66 -5.67 11.63 -2.37
C ILE A 66 -5.58 11.17 -0.91
N GLN A 67 -4.40 10.73 -0.46
CA GLN A 67 -4.17 10.31 0.93
C GLN A 67 -4.42 11.44 1.93
N ARG A 68 -4.08 12.68 1.57
CA ARG A 68 -4.36 13.85 2.40
C ARG A 68 -5.86 14.09 2.56
N HIS A 69 -6.64 14.08 1.48
CA HIS A 69 -8.10 14.27 1.58
C HIS A 69 -8.78 13.17 2.40
N ILE A 70 -8.31 11.93 2.29
CA ILE A 70 -8.76 10.82 3.16
C ILE A 70 -8.44 11.12 4.63
N ALA A 71 -7.22 11.58 4.94
CA ALA A 71 -6.83 11.91 6.31
C ALA A 71 -7.66 13.09 6.88
N ASP A 72 -7.94 14.10 6.07
CA ASP A 72 -8.78 15.23 6.46
C ASP A 72 -10.23 14.78 6.75
N ALA A 73 -10.80 13.90 5.92
CA ALA A 73 -12.11 13.30 6.17
C ALA A 73 -12.16 12.52 7.50
N VAL A 74 -11.13 11.71 7.77
CA VAL A 74 -11.02 11.00 9.05
C VAL A 74 -11.01 11.99 10.22
N ASN A 75 -10.25 13.07 10.13
CA ASN A 75 -10.23 14.10 11.16
C ASN A 75 -11.60 14.75 11.35
N MET A 76 -12.28 15.16 10.27
CA MET A 76 -13.63 15.77 10.35
C MET A 76 -14.66 14.84 11.00
N ALA A 77 -14.56 13.54 10.72
CA ALA A 77 -15.42 12.53 11.34
C ALA A 77 -15.11 12.36 12.83
N LEU A 78 -13.83 12.30 13.21
CA LEU A 78 -13.40 12.11 14.60
C LEU A 78 -13.67 13.33 15.49
N THR A 79 -13.62 14.54 14.92
CA THR A 79 -13.96 15.77 15.64
C THR A 79 -15.47 16.03 15.70
N GLY A 80 -16.28 15.20 15.03
CA GLY A 80 -17.72 15.38 14.92
C GLY A 80 -18.14 16.59 14.08
N SER A 81 -17.24 17.12 13.26
CA SER A 81 -17.54 18.22 12.34
C SER A 81 -18.46 17.77 11.21
N LEU A 82 -18.27 16.53 10.74
CA LEU A 82 -19.14 15.84 9.78
C LEU A 82 -19.39 14.41 10.27
N THR A 83 -20.46 13.76 9.80
CA THR A 83 -20.59 12.31 9.96
C THR A 83 -19.53 11.59 9.11
N PRO A 84 -19.16 10.33 9.43
CA PRO A 84 -18.19 9.58 8.62
C PRO A 84 -18.56 9.50 7.13
N LYS A 85 -19.86 9.40 6.82
CA LYS A 85 -20.33 9.38 5.43
C LYS A 85 -20.10 10.74 4.75
N GLU A 86 -20.56 11.83 5.37
CA GLU A 86 -20.42 13.18 4.81
C GLU A 86 -18.94 13.57 4.63
N ALA A 87 -18.07 13.18 5.57
CA ALA A 87 -16.64 13.43 5.46
C ALA A 87 -16.00 12.68 4.27
N LEU A 88 -16.41 11.42 4.04
CA LEU A 88 -15.94 10.64 2.88
C LEU A 88 -16.53 11.17 1.57
N ASP A 89 -17.80 11.59 1.56
CA ASP A 89 -18.44 12.21 0.39
C ASP A 89 -17.68 13.50 0.02
N PHE A 90 -17.35 14.35 1.00
CA PHE A 90 -16.52 15.54 0.80
C PHE A 90 -15.13 15.19 0.23
N ALA A 91 -14.41 14.23 0.81
CA ALA A 91 -13.12 13.83 0.27
C ALA A 91 -13.21 13.25 -1.14
N ALA A 92 -14.31 12.57 -1.49
CA ALA A 92 -14.53 12.06 -2.83
C ALA A 92 -14.71 13.20 -3.86
N GLU A 93 -15.41 14.27 -3.49
CA GLU A 93 -15.54 15.48 -4.34
C GLU A 93 -14.17 16.12 -4.61
N GLU A 94 -13.38 16.35 -3.55
CA GLU A 94 -12.03 16.93 -3.67
C GLU A 94 -11.08 16.04 -4.49
N VAL A 95 -11.13 14.72 -4.29
CA VAL A 95 -10.35 13.77 -5.07
C VAL A 95 -10.77 13.78 -6.53
N ASN A 96 -12.06 13.88 -6.85
CA ASN A 96 -12.51 13.99 -8.24
C ASN A 96 -11.99 15.26 -8.92
N GLU A 97 -11.90 16.38 -8.20
CA GLU A 97 -11.30 17.61 -8.72
C GLU A 97 -9.80 17.40 -9.00
N VAL A 98 -9.05 16.84 -8.05
CA VAL A 98 -7.63 16.50 -8.23
C VAL A 98 -7.41 15.58 -9.43
N LEU A 99 -8.28 14.58 -9.62
CA LEU A 99 -8.17 13.65 -10.73
C LEU A 99 -8.56 14.27 -12.07
N SER A 100 -9.34 15.36 -12.10
CA SER A 100 -9.73 16.03 -13.34
C SER A 100 -8.58 16.77 -14.04
N ASP A 101 -7.47 17.01 -13.33
CA ASP A 101 -6.25 17.63 -13.83
C ASP A 101 -5.28 16.65 -14.53
N TYR A 102 -5.60 15.35 -14.57
CA TYR A 102 -4.78 14.27 -15.15
C TYR A 102 -5.48 13.55 -16.30
#